data_AF-A0A1F8FA29-F1
#
_entry.id   AF-A0A1F8FA29-F1
#
_cell.length_a   1.000
_cell.length_b   1.000
_cell.length_c   1.000
_cell.angle_alpha   90.00
_cell.angle_beta   90.00
_cell.angle_gamma   90.00
#
_symmetry.space_group_name_H-M   'P 1'
#
loop_
_entity.id
_entity.type
_entity.pdbx_description
1 polymer ?
#
loop_
_entity_poly.entity_id
_entity_poly.type
_entity_poly.pdbx_seq_one_letter_code
_entity_poly.pdbx_strand_id
1 'polypeptide(L)'
;MLRKTVTLAVCFLITGSVASAQVQREKVADKKFWAVNTLLVSSTVYDTRSTYFALEKCKNCREANPLMRPFVKAGEPWLYVVQGFINTGVIYASYKMKEKDHKLWYVLPVALTIAHTIAGTHNIRIAIKF
;
A
#
# COMPACT_ATOMS: atom_id res chain seq x y z
N MET A 1 24.69 46.83 42.73
CA MET A 1 25.34 45.57 42.27
C MET A 1 24.39 44.59 41.57
N LEU A 2 23.22 45.02 41.07
CA LEU A 2 22.16 44.12 40.55
C LEU A 2 22.01 44.12 39.02
N ARG A 3 22.88 44.84 38.30
CA ARG A 3 22.70 45.12 36.85
C ARG A 3 23.56 44.24 35.92
N LYS A 4 24.48 43.44 36.47
CA LYS A 4 25.44 42.62 35.70
C LYS A 4 25.07 41.15 35.59
N THR A 5 24.09 40.66 36.36
CA THR A 5 23.65 39.26 36.36
C THR A 5 22.57 38.95 35.33
N VAL A 6 21.88 39.96 34.77
CA VAL A 6 20.77 39.76 33.83
C VAL A 6 21.27 39.48 32.40
N THR A 7 22.46 39.93 32.03
CA THR A 7 22.95 39.83 30.64
C THR A 7 23.47 38.44 30.28
N LEU A 8 23.88 37.63 31.25
CA LEU A 8 24.42 36.28 30.98
C LEU A 8 23.33 35.21 30.78
N ALA A 9 22.12 35.41 31.31
CA ALA A 9 21.02 34.45 31.19
C ALA A 9 20.38 34.43 29.80
N VAL A 10 20.48 35.53 29.04
CA VAL A 10 19.83 35.68 27.73
C VAL A 10 20.60 34.94 26.62
N CYS A 11 21.93 34.81 26.73
CA CYS A 11 22.73 34.09 25.72
C CYS A 11 22.62 32.55 25.82
N PHE A 12 22.27 32.01 27.00
CA PHE A 12 22.07 30.57 27.18
C PHE A 12 20.71 30.07 26.68
N LEU A 13 19.70 30.95 26.58
CA LEU A 13 18.37 30.57 26.08
C LEU A 13 18.28 30.54 24.55
N ILE A 14 19.18 31.25 23.85
CA ILE A 14 19.19 31.28 22.38
C ILE A 14 19.97 30.09 21.80
N THR A 15 21.00 29.60 22.50
CA THR A 15 21.80 28.45 22.04
C THR A 15 21.10 27.09 22.26
N GLY A 16 20.19 26.99 23.24
CA GLY A 16 19.39 25.77 23.46
C GLY A 16 18.26 25.53 22.44
N SER A 17 17.82 26.58 21.74
CA SER A 17 16.66 26.47 20.83
C SER A 17 17.00 25.91 19.44
N VAL A 18 18.27 25.91 19.04
CA VAL A 18 18.69 25.39 17.72
C VAL A 18 18.90 23.87 17.74
N ALA A 19 19.00 23.25 18.92
CA ALA A 19 19.25 21.80 19.05
C ALA A 19 17.98 20.93 18.91
N SER A 20 16.78 21.51 19.11
CA SER A 20 15.51 20.73 19.09
C SER A 20 14.75 20.79 17.76
N ALA A 21 15.25 21.50 16.75
CA ALA A 21 14.69 21.50 15.40
C ALA A 21 15.40 20.48 14.50
N GLN A 22 15.65 19.27 15.01
CA GLN A 22 15.75 18.14 14.10
C GLN A 22 14.35 17.93 13.52
N VAL A 23 14.08 18.53 12.37
CA VAL A 23 12.94 18.18 11.52
C VAL A 23 12.97 16.65 11.41
N GLN A 24 12.10 15.96 12.14
CA GLN A 24 12.02 14.51 12.09
C GLN A 24 11.63 14.16 10.67
N ARG A 25 12.62 13.77 9.86
CA ARG A 25 12.38 13.30 8.49
C ARG A 25 11.39 12.15 8.58
N GLU A 26 10.20 12.34 8.01
CA GLU A 26 9.14 11.34 8.04
C GLU A 26 9.70 10.03 7.47
N LYS A 27 9.53 8.92 8.22
CA LYS A 27 10.02 7.62 7.77
C LYS A 27 9.27 7.24 6.49
N VAL A 28 9.98 6.82 5.45
CA VAL A 28 9.36 6.36 4.19
C VAL A 28 8.29 5.29 4.47
N ALA A 29 8.65 4.30 5.28
CA ALA A 29 7.76 3.24 5.76
C ALA A 29 6.98 3.64 7.03
N ASP A 30 6.32 4.79 7.00
CA ASP A 30 5.40 5.23 8.06
C ASP A 30 4.07 4.46 8.06
N LYS A 31 3.18 4.81 9.00
CA LYS A 31 1.85 4.21 9.13
C LYS A 31 1.00 4.35 7.86
N LYS A 32 1.11 5.47 7.13
CA LYS A 32 0.33 5.69 5.90
C LYS A 32 0.81 4.79 4.78
N PHE A 33 2.13 4.63 4.64
CA PHE A 33 2.73 3.71 3.68
C PHE A 33 2.26 2.28 3.93
N TRP A 34 2.33 1.82 5.18
CA TRP A 34 1.88 0.48 5.52
C TRP A 34 0.37 0.31 5.36
N ALA A 35 -0.44 1.31 5.70
CA ALA A 35 -1.89 1.25 5.51
C ALA A 35 -2.26 1.06 4.04
N VAL A 36 -1.70 1.88 3.14
CA VAL A 36 -1.96 1.80 1.70
C VAL A 36 -1.54 0.45 1.12
N ASN A 37 -0.35 -0.04 1.47
CA ASN A 37 0.15 -1.29 0.91
C ASN A 37 -0.50 -2.54 1.53
N THR A 38 -0.93 -2.48 2.79
CA THR A 38 -1.74 -3.55 3.41
C THR A 38 -3.11 -3.66 2.76
N LEU A 39 -3.73 -2.53 2.40
CA LEU A 39 -4.99 -2.51 1.65
C LEU A 39 -4.82 -3.13 0.27
N LEU A 40 -3.72 -2.80 -0.44
CA LEU A 40 -3.40 -3.44 -1.71
C LEU A 40 -3.34 -4.96 -1.57
N VAL A 41 -2.51 -5.48 -0.67
CA VAL A 41 -2.34 -6.93 -0.48
C VAL A 41 -3.67 -7.59 -0.08
N SER A 42 -4.40 -7.00 0.87
CA SER A 42 -5.71 -7.51 1.30
C SER A 42 -6.72 -7.57 0.16
N SER A 43 -6.78 -6.52 -0.67
CA SER A 43 -7.68 -6.48 -1.83
C SER A 43 -7.32 -7.52 -2.89
N THR A 44 -6.02 -7.74 -3.15
CA THR A 44 -5.55 -8.80 -4.07
C THR A 44 -5.91 -10.19 -3.56
N VAL A 45 -5.81 -10.44 -2.25
CA VAL A 45 -6.23 -11.70 -1.64
C VAL A 45 -7.73 -11.89 -1.78
N TYR A 46 -8.52 -10.85 -1.53
CA TYR A 46 -9.97 -10.87 -1.69
C TYR A 46 -10.38 -11.17 -3.14
N ASP A 47 -9.78 -10.48 -4.11
CA ASP A 47 -10.01 -10.71 -5.54
C ASP A 47 -9.67 -12.16 -5.92
N THR A 48 -8.49 -12.65 -5.51
CA THR A 48 -8.06 -14.03 -5.76
C THR A 48 -9.06 -15.05 -5.21
N ARG A 49 -9.43 -14.93 -3.93
CA ARG A 49 -10.38 -15.86 -3.29
C ARG A 49 -11.75 -15.84 -3.95
N SER A 50 -12.25 -14.65 -4.24
CA SER A 50 -13.55 -14.50 -4.89
C SER A 50 -13.54 -15.00 -6.34
N THR A 51 -12.44 -14.87 -7.08
CA THR A 51 -12.26 -15.49 -8.40
C THR A 51 -12.46 -17.00 -8.32
N TYR A 52 -11.75 -17.69 -7.41
CA TYR A 52 -11.89 -19.15 -7.27
C TYR A 52 -13.28 -19.54 -6.80
N PHE A 53 -13.85 -18.81 -5.84
CA PHE A 53 -15.22 -19.05 -5.39
C PHE A 53 -16.24 -18.93 -6.55
N ALA A 54 -16.09 -17.92 -7.42
CA ALA A 54 -16.95 -17.75 -8.59
C ALA A 54 -16.78 -18.87 -9.63
N LEU A 55 -15.54 -19.31 -9.89
CA LEU A 55 -15.25 -20.37 -10.85
C LEU A 55 -15.68 -21.76 -10.36
N GLU A 56 -15.66 -21.98 -9.04
CA GLU A 56 -16.19 -23.21 -8.44
C GLU A 56 -17.71 -23.34 -8.64
N LYS A 57 -18.43 -22.23 -8.49
CA LYS A 57 -19.90 -22.13 -8.63
C LYS A 57 -20.37 -22.10 -10.09
N CYS A 58 -19.73 -21.29 -10.92
CA CYS A 58 -20.10 -21.10 -12.32
C CYS A 58 -19.19 -21.90 -13.27
N LYS A 59 -19.62 -23.10 -13.67
CA LYS A 59 -18.82 -24.01 -14.53
C LYS A 59 -18.51 -23.45 -15.93
N ASN A 60 -19.34 -22.53 -16.43
CA ASN A 60 -19.16 -21.89 -17.74
C ASN A 60 -18.43 -20.55 -17.65
N CYS A 61 -18.10 -20.08 -16.45
CA CYS A 61 -17.37 -18.85 -16.26
C CYS A 61 -15.87 -19.05 -16.48
N ARG A 62 -15.17 -17.97 -16.84
CA ARG A 62 -13.73 -17.95 -17.03
C ARG A 62 -13.16 -16.64 -16.54
N GLU A 63 -11.89 -16.65 -16.16
CA GLU A 63 -11.14 -15.44 -15.85
C GLU A 63 -11.21 -14.45 -17.03
N ALA A 64 -11.74 -13.25 -16.76
CA ALA A 64 -11.94 -12.21 -17.75
C ALA A 64 -10.62 -11.54 -18.12
N ASN A 65 -9.71 -11.37 -17.16
CA ASN A 65 -8.39 -10.79 -17.37
C ASN A 65 -7.49 -11.77 -18.14
N PRO A 66 -7.16 -11.49 -19.42
CA PRO A 66 -6.36 -12.40 -20.24
C PRO A 66 -4.95 -12.60 -19.68
N LEU A 67 -4.40 -11.63 -18.95
CA LEU A 67 -3.08 -11.72 -18.32
C LEU A 67 -3.09 -12.70 -17.14
N MET A 68 -4.16 -12.72 -16.35
CA MET A 68 -4.28 -13.59 -15.17
C MET A 68 -4.79 -15.00 -15.51
N ARG A 69 -5.48 -15.16 -16.65
CA ARG A 69 -6.11 -16.43 -17.05
C ARG A 69 -5.16 -17.64 -17.06
N PRO A 70 -3.91 -17.57 -17.57
CA PRO A 70 -2.99 -18.72 -17.52
C PRO A 70 -2.70 -19.15 -16.08
N PHE A 71 -2.61 -18.18 -15.17
CA PHE A 71 -2.28 -18.42 -13.77
C PHE A 71 -3.48 -18.94 -12.97
N VAL A 72 -4.69 -18.47 -13.29
CA VAL A 72 -5.94 -19.07 -12.79
C VAL A 72 -6.05 -20.53 -13.20
N LYS A 73 -5.74 -20.85 -14.47
CA LYS A 73 -5.77 -22.24 -14.97
C LYS A 73 -4.72 -23.15 -14.32
N ALA A 74 -3.58 -22.59 -13.93
CA ALA A 74 -2.52 -23.32 -13.23
C ALA A 74 -2.84 -23.61 -11.75
N GLY A 75 -3.87 -22.96 -11.20
CA GLY A 75 -4.35 -23.20 -9.83
C GLY A 75 -4.07 -22.06 -8.86
N GLU A 76 -4.79 -22.07 -7.74
CA GLU A 76 -4.82 -20.97 -6.76
C GLU A 76 -3.44 -20.58 -6.23
N PRO A 77 -2.55 -21.53 -5.85
CA PRO A 77 -1.23 -21.17 -5.37
C PRO A 77 -0.41 -20.39 -6.40
N TRP A 78 -0.56 -20.70 -7.69
CA TRP A 78 0.21 -20.03 -8.75
C TRP A 78 -0.26 -18.60 -8.98
N LEU A 79 -1.57 -18.36 -8.87
CA LEU A 79 -2.10 -17.00 -8.93
C LEU A 79 -1.59 -16.15 -7.76
N TYR A 80 -1.52 -16.70 -6.54
CA TYR A 80 -0.93 -16.01 -5.39
C TYR A 80 0.54 -15.66 -5.59
N VAL A 81 1.32 -16.59 -6.15
CA VAL A 81 2.75 -16.35 -6.43
C VAL A 81 2.92 -15.16 -7.39
N VAL A 82 2.22 -15.20 -8.54
CA VAL A 82 2.33 -14.14 -9.55
C VAL A 82 1.85 -12.79 -9.01
N GLN A 83 0.69 -12.77 -8.35
CA GLN A 83 0.16 -11.55 -7.75
C GLN A 83 1.07 -11.02 -6.62
N GLY A 84 1.70 -11.91 -5.85
CA GLY A 84 2.68 -11.55 -4.82
C GLY A 84 3.91 -10.85 -5.39
N PHE A 85 4.43 -11.33 -6.52
CA PHE A 85 5.53 -10.66 -7.23
C PHE A 85 5.10 -9.28 -7.77
N ILE A 86 3.91 -9.18 -8.36
CA ILE A 86 3.37 -7.90 -8.84
C ILE A 86 3.22 -6.91 -7.68
N ASN A 87 2.60 -7.31 -6.57
CA ASN A 87 2.45 -6.47 -5.39
C ASN A 87 3.79 -6.04 -4.81
N THR A 88 4.77 -6.94 -4.75
CA THR A 88 6.13 -6.61 -4.30
C THR A 88 6.76 -5.53 -5.17
N GLY A 89 6.64 -5.65 -6.50
CA GLY A 89 7.12 -4.64 -7.44
C GLY A 89 6.43 -3.29 -7.26
N VAL A 90 5.11 -3.28 -7.08
CA VAL A 90 4.31 -2.06 -6.83
C VAL A 90 4.71 -1.40 -5.52
N ILE A 91 4.83 -2.17 -4.44
CA ILE A 91 5.23 -1.67 -3.11
C ILE A 91 6.65 -1.09 -3.18
N TYR A 92 7.57 -1.77 -3.88
CA TYR A 92 8.93 -1.29 -4.07
C TYR A 92 8.99 0.01 -4.88
N ALA A 93 8.24 0.10 -5.98
CA ALA A 93 8.14 1.33 -6.76
C ALA A 93 7.56 2.49 -5.93
N SER A 94 6.50 2.21 -5.16
CA SER A 94 5.88 3.15 -4.22
C SER A 94 6.88 3.63 -3.16
N TYR A 95 7.67 2.71 -2.59
CA TYR A 95 8.74 3.03 -1.64
C TYR A 95 9.77 3.97 -2.27
N LYS A 96 10.26 3.65 -3.47
CA LYS A 96 11.27 4.46 -4.16
C LYS A 96 10.76 5.84 -4.56
N MET A 97 9.48 5.98 -4.89
CA MET A 97 8.86 7.28 -5.12
C MET A 97 8.80 8.08 -3.81
N LYS A 98 8.32 7.47 -2.73
CA LYS A 98 8.19 8.15 -1.43
C LYS A 98 9.55 8.53 -0.83
N GLU A 99 10.56 7.70 -1.00
CA GLU A 99 11.96 7.99 -0.62
C GLU A 99 12.49 9.29 -1.27
N LYS A 100 12.05 9.57 -2.51
CA LYS A 100 12.37 10.78 -3.27
C LYS A 100 11.38 11.93 -3.05
N ASP A 101 10.51 11.84 -2.04
CA ASP A 101 9.47 12.83 -1.72
C ASP A 101 8.46 13.08 -2.86
N HIS A 102 8.26 12.10 -3.75
CA HIS A 102 7.23 12.19 -4.78
C HIS A 102 5.83 12.05 -4.16
N LYS A 103 5.04 13.12 -4.19
CA LYS A 103 3.68 13.18 -3.63
C LYS A 103 2.69 12.16 -4.21
N LEU A 104 3.01 11.51 -5.33
CA LEU A 104 2.16 10.52 -6.02
C LEU A 104 2.53 9.06 -5.71
N TRP A 105 3.38 8.80 -4.70
CA TRP A 105 3.82 7.44 -4.34
C TRP A 105 2.69 6.44 -4.08
N TYR A 106 1.51 6.93 -3.67
CA TYR A 106 0.35 6.10 -3.33
C TYR A 106 -0.59 5.85 -4.51
N VAL A 107 -0.45 6.55 -5.63
CA VAL A 107 -1.45 6.51 -6.71
C VAL A 107 -1.60 5.11 -7.28
N LEU A 108 -0.47 4.47 -7.61
CA LEU A 108 -0.46 3.11 -8.17
C LEU A 108 -1.07 2.06 -7.21
N PRO A 109 -0.63 1.93 -5.94
CA PRO A 109 -1.22 0.95 -5.03
C PRO A 109 -2.70 1.23 -4.73
N VAL A 110 -3.14 2.49 -4.64
CA VAL A 110 -4.55 2.84 -4.46
C VAL A 110 -5.39 2.45 -5.68
N ALA A 111 -4.92 2.74 -6.89
CA ALA A 111 -5.63 2.37 -8.12
C ALA A 111 -5.82 0.85 -8.23
N LEU A 112 -4.78 0.07 -7.92
CA LEU A 112 -4.86 -1.39 -7.90
C LEU A 112 -5.77 -1.91 -6.79
N THR A 113 -5.77 -1.29 -5.62
CA THR A 113 -6.68 -1.62 -4.52
C THR A 113 -8.14 -1.51 -4.96
N ILE A 114 -8.48 -0.40 -5.64
CA ILE A 114 -9.83 -0.16 -6.17
C ILE A 114 -10.18 -1.23 -7.22
N ALA A 115 -9.28 -1.48 -8.17
CA ALA A 115 -9.49 -2.46 -9.23
C ALA A 115 -9.77 -3.87 -8.65
N HIS A 116 -8.94 -4.35 -7.73
CA HIS A 116 -9.12 -5.65 -7.07
C HIS A 116 -10.41 -5.69 -6.25
N THR A 117 -10.78 -4.61 -5.56
CA THR A 117 -12.03 -4.56 -4.78
C THR A 117 -13.26 -4.66 -5.68
N ILE A 118 -13.25 -3.96 -6.83
CA ILE A 118 -14.33 -4.02 -7.82
C ILE A 118 -14.42 -5.42 -8.43
N ALA A 119 -13.29 -5.98 -8.86
CA ALA A 119 -13.22 -7.32 -9.44
C ALA A 119 -13.70 -8.37 -8.44
N GLY A 120 -13.21 -8.34 -7.21
CA GLY A 120 -13.62 -9.31 -6.20
C GLY A 120 -15.11 -9.21 -5.84
N THR A 121 -15.64 -7.98 -5.75
CA THR A 121 -17.08 -7.77 -5.53
C THR A 121 -17.91 -8.29 -6.71
N HIS A 122 -17.42 -8.10 -7.94
CA HIS A 122 -18.06 -8.66 -9.14
C HIS A 122 -18.05 -10.20 -9.10
N ASN A 123 -16.93 -10.82 -8.71
CA ASN A 123 -16.80 -12.27 -8.57
C ASN A 123 -17.77 -12.82 -7.53
N ILE A 124 -17.89 -12.20 -6.35
CA ILE A 124 -18.88 -12.59 -5.33
C ILE A 124 -20.30 -12.52 -5.89
N ARG A 125 -20.65 -11.44 -6.62
CA ARG A 125 -21.98 -11.31 -7.25
C ARG A 125 -22.25 -12.38 -8.29
N ILE A 126 -21.24 -12.86 -9.01
CA ILE A 126 -21.37 -14.01 -9.90
C ILE A 126 -21.62 -15.26 -9.06
N ALA A 127 -20.78 -15.51 -8.06
CA ALA A 127 -20.81 -16.74 -7.27
C ALA A 127 -22.15 -16.96 -6.54
N ILE A 128 -22.80 -15.91 -6.04
CA ILE A 128 -24.09 -16.01 -5.34
C ILE A 128 -25.30 -16.14 -6.28
N LYS A 129 -25.13 -15.92 -7.59
CA LYS A 129 -26.20 -16.10 -8.58
C LYS A 129 -26.36 -17.57 -9.02
N PHE A 130 -25.39 -18.42 -8.70
CA PHE A 130 -25.34 -19.84 -9.05
C PHE A 130 -25.33 -20.69 -7.78
#